data_AF-A0AA38RAG1-F1
#
_entry.id   AF-A0AA38RAG1-F1
#
_cell.length_a   1.000
_cell.length_b   1.000
_cell.length_c   1.000
_cell.angle_alpha   90.00
_cell.angle_beta   90.00
_cell.angle_gamma   90.00
#
_symmetry.space_group_name_H-M   'P 1'
#
loop_
_entity.id
_entity.type
_entity.pdbx_description
1 polymer ?
#
loop_
_entity_poly.entity_id
_entity_poly.type
_entity_poly.pdbx_seq_one_letter_code
_entity_poly.pdbx_strand_id
1 'polypeptide(L)'
;MADGEYGAALGMWEALREEGGGGVEDEMVGVNMAVCLLYVGRMQEGRALLEKLVNAGCASHTLLVNLSMMYELCTERARALKLQLAEKVAAMEATPSGWEKTNADFKL
;
A
#
# COMPACT_ATOMS: atom_id res chain seq x y z
N MET A 1 2.29 -6.55 -14.80
CA MET A 1 1.16 -5.71 -14.34
C MET A 1 0.52 -4.93 -15.47
N ALA A 2 1.26 -4.09 -16.19
CA ALA A 2 0.71 -3.30 -17.31
C ALA A 2 0.14 -4.18 -18.43
N ASP A 3 0.78 -5.33 -18.70
CA ASP A 3 0.37 -6.26 -19.75
C ASP A 3 -0.68 -7.30 -19.28
N GLY A 4 -1.30 -7.12 -18.11
CA GLY A 4 -2.27 -8.08 -17.56
C GLY A 4 -1.68 -9.36 -16.96
N GLU A 5 -0.37 -9.58 -17.10
CA GLU A 5 0.36 -10.72 -16.51
C GLU A 5 0.61 -10.52 -15.01
N TYR A 6 -0.44 -10.54 -14.19
CA TYR A 6 -0.37 -10.27 -12.75
C TYR A 6 0.29 -11.39 -11.95
N GLY A 7 0.12 -12.66 -12.36
CA GLY A 7 0.75 -13.79 -11.69
C GLY A 7 2.27 -13.78 -11.84
N ALA A 8 2.77 -13.57 -13.06
CA ALA A 8 4.20 -13.44 -13.32
C ALA A 8 4.79 -12.20 -12.62
N ALA A 9 4.09 -11.07 -12.67
CA ALA A 9 4.52 -9.86 -11.97
C ALA A 9 4.60 -10.05 -10.45
N LEU A 10 3.65 -10.78 -9.84
CA LEU A 10 3.69 -11.10 -8.42
C LEU A 10 4.98 -11.83 -8.04
N GLY A 11 5.37 -12.86 -8.82
CA GLY A 11 6.61 -13.59 -8.57
C GLY A 11 7.86 -12.71 -8.69
N MET A 12 7.89 -11.76 -9.63
CA MET A 12 8.99 -10.80 -9.74
C MET A 12 9.08 -9.87 -8.53
N TRP A 13 7.93 -9.40 -8.02
CA TRP A 13 7.91 -8.56 -6.83
C TRP A 13 8.28 -9.32 -5.56
N GLU A 14 7.91 -10.60 -5.45
CA GLU A 14 8.34 -11.49 -4.37
C GLU A 14 9.88 -11.62 -4.35
N ALA A 15 10.50 -11.88 -5.51
CA ALA A 15 11.95 -11.95 -5.64
C ALA A 15 12.63 -10.62 -5.25
N LEU A 16 12.11 -9.48 -5.75
CA LEU A 16 12.65 -8.16 -5.42
C LEU A 16 12.55 -7.84 -3.91
N ARG A 17 11.50 -8.30 -3.24
CA ARG A 17 11.37 -8.14 -1.79
C ARG A 17 12.42 -8.97 -1.03
N GLU A 18 12.75 -10.16 -1.50
CA GLU A 18 13.78 -11.01 -0.89
C GLU A 18 15.19 -10.43 -1.10
N GLU A 19 15.41 -9.72 -2.20
CA GLU A 19 16.69 -9.07 -2.53
C GLU A 19 16.88 -7.70 -1.84
N GLY A 20 15.79 -7.04 -1.42
CA GLY A 20 15.78 -5.65 -0.96
C GLY A 20 16.05 -5.41 0.53
N GLY A 21 16.68 -4.27 0.84
CA GLY A 21 17.06 -3.83 2.19
C GLY A 21 16.24 -2.67 2.75
N GLY A 22 14.93 -2.84 2.93
CA GLY A 22 14.04 -1.92 3.69
C GLY A 22 13.85 -0.49 3.14
N GLY A 23 12.83 0.24 3.62
CA GLY A 23 12.59 1.66 3.31
C GLY A 23 11.51 1.93 2.24
N VAL A 24 11.61 3.05 1.51
CA VAL A 24 10.60 3.50 0.50
C VAL A 24 10.47 2.51 -0.66
N GLU A 25 11.57 1.85 -1.03
CA GLU A 25 11.57 0.80 -2.06
C GLU A 25 10.72 -0.41 -1.62
N ASP A 26 10.70 -0.73 -0.32
CA ASP A 26 9.89 -1.82 0.24
C ASP A 26 8.38 -1.49 0.23
N GLU A 27 8.02 -0.21 0.42
CA GLU A 27 6.63 0.24 0.30
C GLU A 27 6.13 0.10 -1.15
N MET A 28 6.88 0.59 -2.13
CA MET A 28 6.50 0.51 -3.54
C MET A 28 6.32 -0.95 -3.98
N VAL A 29 7.30 -1.81 -3.66
CA VAL A 29 7.22 -3.24 -3.95
C VAL A 29 5.96 -3.84 -3.30
N GLY A 30 5.73 -3.55 -2.02
CA GLY A 30 4.57 -4.09 -1.31
C GLY A 30 3.21 -3.61 -1.84
N VAL A 31 3.10 -2.35 -2.24
CA VAL A 31 1.87 -1.83 -2.85
C VAL A 31 1.60 -2.52 -4.19
N ASN A 32 2.61 -2.67 -5.05
CA ASN A 32 2.45 -3.35 -6.34
C ASN A 32 2.16 -4.85 -6.18
N MET A 33 2.75 -5.52 -5.19
CA MET A 33 2.38 -6.89 -4.82
C MET A 33 0.91 -6.99 -4.43
N ALA A 34 0.42 -6.09 -3.59
CA ALA A 34 -0.98 -6.09 -3.15
C ALA A 34 -1.95 -5.90 -4.32
N VAL A 35 -1.60 -5.05 -5.30
CA VAL A 35 -2.38 -4.90 -6.54
C VAL A 35 -2.36 -6.20 -7.36
N CYS A 36 -1.21 -6.86 -7.51
CA CYS A 36 -1.16 -8.16 -8.17
C CYS A 36 -2.05 -9.19 -7.46
N LEU A 37 -1.97 -9.25 -6.11
CA LEU A 37 -2.78 -10.13 -5.27
C LEU A 37 -4.28 -9.90 -5.49
N LEU A 38 -4.72 -8.64 -5.60
CA LEU A 38 -6.10 -8.31 -5.96
C LEU A 38 -6.49 -8.93 -7.31
N TYR A 39 -5.68 -8.71 -8.36
CA TYR A 39 -6.00 -9.19 -9.71
C TYR A 39 -5.94 -10.71 -9.88
N VAL A 40 -5.18 -11.42 -9.04
CA VAL A 40 -5.18 -12.90 -9.00
C VAL A 40 -6.21 -13.47 -8.01
N GLY A 41 -7.12 -12.65 -7.48
CA GLY A 41 -8.21 -13.08 -6.59
C GLY A 41 -7.82 -13.30 -5.13
N ARG A 42 -6.59 -13.00 -4.74
CA ARG A 42 -6.04 -13.15 -3.37
C ARG A 42 -6.25 -11.87 -2.55
N MET A 43 -7.48 -11.36 -2.53
CA MET A 43 -7.80 -10.03 -1.97
C MET A 43 -7.47 -9.91 -0.48
N GLN A 44 -7.73 -10.95 0.32
CA GLN A 44 -7.44 -10.90 1.75
C GLN A 44 -5.93 -10.76 2.04
N GLU A 45 -5.10 -11.41 1.24
CA GLU A 45 -3.64 -11.30 1.35
C GLU A 45 -3.15 -9.93 0.92
N GLY A 46 -3.68 -9.40 -0.19
CA GLY A 46 -3.37 -8.04 -0.65
C GLY A 46 -3.74 -6.99 0.40
N ARG A 47 -4.92 -7.13 1.03
CA ARG A 47 -5.36 -6.26 2.12
C ARG A 47 -4.41 -6.34 3.31
N ALA A 48 -4.13 -7.55 3.79
CA ALA A 48 -3.25 -7.76 4.95
C ALA A 48 -1.85 -7.19 4.70
N LEU A 49 -1.34 -7.27 3.46
CA LEU A 49 -0.06 -6.70 3.09
C LEU A 49 -0.07 -5.17 3.18
N LEU A 50 -1.09 -4.50 2.65
CA LEU A 50 -1.23 -3.05 2.75
C LEU A 50 -1.40 -2.58 4.21
N GLU A 51 -2.20 -3.29 5.01
CA GLU A 51 -2.32 -3.02 6.45
C GLU A 51 -0.98 -3.14 7.17
N LYS A 52 -0.16 -4.15 6.81
CA LYS A 52 1.19 -4.34 7.36
C LYS A 52 2.11 -3.17 7.03
N LEU A 53 2.08 -2.66 5.80
CA LEU A 53 2.87 -1.49 5.40
C LEU A 53 2.47 -0.26 6.22
N VAL A 54 1.16 0.02 6.35
CA VAL A 54 0.69 1.11 7.22
C VAL A 54 1.15 0.91 8.66
N ASN A 55 1.09 -0.31 9.19
CA ASN A 55 1.57 -0.60 10.54
C ASN A 55 3.09 -0.41 10.70
N ALA A 56 3.86 -0.47 9.62
CA ALA A 56 5.29 -0.18 9.59
C ALA A 56 5.61 1.32 9.49
N GLY A 57 4.59 2.19 9.47
CA GLY A 57 4.76 3.64 9.37
C GLY A 57 4.71 4.20 7.95
N CYS A 58 4.46 3.35 6.95
CA CYS A 58 4.25 3.79 5.57
C CYS A 58 2.89 4.49 5.43
N ALA A 59 2.86 5.59 4.69
CA ALA A 59 1.64 6.37 4.50
C ALA A 59 1.60 7.07 3.14
N SER A 60 2.23 6.52 2.11
CA SER A 60 2.16 7.14 0.78
C SER A 60 0.70 7.22 0.30
N HIS A 61 0.39 8.24 -0.49
CA HIS A 61 -0.94 8.41 -1.08
C HIS A 61 -1.41 7.14 -1.83
N THR A 62 -0.50 6.47 -2.56
CA THR A 62 -0.82 5.25 -3.31
C THR A 62 -1.19 4.09 -2.38
N LEU A 63 -0.46 3.90 -1.27
CA LEU A 63 -0.77 2.90 -0.25
C LEU A 63 -2.16 3.15 0.35
N LEU A 64 -2.44 4.37 0.80
CA LEU A 64 -3.69 4.70 1.49
C LEU A 64 -4.92 4.58 0.58
N VAL A 65 -4.79 4.99 -0.69
CA VAL A 65 -5.85 4.84 -1.69
C VAL A 65 -6.11 3.38 -2.01
N ASN A 66 -5.06 2.57 -2.22
CA ASN A 66 -5.22 1.14 -2.48
C ASN A 66 -5.82 0.40 -1.28
N LEU A 67 -5.40 0.71 -0.06
CA LEU A 67 -5.99 0.10 1.14
C LEU A 67 -7.45 0.50 1.32
N SER A 68 -7.80 1.76 1.03
CA SER A 68 -9.18 2.24 1.07
C SER A 68 -10.07 1.51 0.07
N MET A 69 -9.61 1.31 -1.18
CA MET A 69 -10.32 0.50 -2.17
C MET A 69 -10.45 -0.96 -1.71
N MET A 70 -9.41 -1.55 -1.13
CA MET A 70 -9.47 -2.92 -0.62
C MET A 70 -10.50 -3.07 0.50
N TYR A 71 -10.65 -2.09 1.39
CA TYR A 71 -11.73 -2.10 2.37
C TYR A 71 -13.11 -2.08 1.73
N GLU A 72 -13.32 -1.27 0.70
CA GLU A 72 -14.60 -1.21 -0.04
C GLU A 72 -14.92 -2.52 -0.76
N LEU A 73 -13.91 -3.21 -1.29
CA LEU A 73 -14.10 -4.48 -2.00
C LEU A 73 -14.29 -5.67 -1.06
N CYS A 74 -13.67 -5.65 0.13
CA CYS A 74 -13.60 -6.84 0.99
C CYS A 74 -14.63 -6.85 2.13
N THR A 75 -15.32 -5.75 2.43
CA THR A 75 -16.16 -5.67 3.64
C THR A 75 -17.18 -4.52 3.65
N GLU A 76 -18.37 -4.80 4.19
CA GLU A 76 -19.42 -3.80 4.48
C GLU A 76 -19.02 -2.78 5.57
N ARG A 77 -17.95 -3.07 6.32
CA ARG A 77 -17.44 -2.17 7.37
C ARG A 77 -16.44 -1.14 6.83
N ALA A 78 -16.36 -0.98 5.51
CA ALA A 78 -15.38 -0.11 4.84
C ALA A 78 -15.33 1.31 5.43
N ARG A 79 -16.49 1.90 5.77
CA ARG A 79 -16.55 3.24 6.38
C ARG A 79 -15.80 3.32 7.71
N ALA A 80 -16.01 2.33 8.59
CA ALA A 80 -15.36 2.31 9.90
C ALA A 80 -13.85 2.08 9.77
N LEU A 81 -13.44 1.17 8.88
CA LEU A 81 -12.02 0.87 8.65
C LEU A 81 -11.26 2.04 8.02
N LYS A 82 -11.88 2.77 7.07
CA LYS A 82 -11.29 3.98 6.50
C LYS A 82 -11.14 5.09 7.55
N LEU A 83 -12.09 5.22 8.47
CA LEU A 83 -11.97 6.18 9.59
C LEU A 83 -10.81 5.80 10.52
N GLN A 84 -10.71 4.53 10.91
CA GLN A 84 -9.60 4.03 11.73
C GLN A 84 -8.24 4.21 11.03
N LEU A 85 -8.19 4.01 9.71
CA LEU A 85 -6.99 4.27 8.92
C LEU A 85 -6.59 5.76 8.97
N ALA A 86 -7.54 6.67 8.79
CA ALA A 86 -7.29 8.11 8.87
C ALA A 86 -6.79 8.53 10.25
N GLU A 87 -7.43 8.05 11.32
CA GLU A 87 -7.01 8.29 12.70
C GLU A 87 -5.59 7.77 12.95
N LYS A 88 -5.27 6.59 12.44
CA LYS A 88 -3.94 5.98 12.58
C LYS A 88 -2.85 6.78 11.88
N VAL A 89 -3.10 7.19 10.64
CA VAL A 89 -2.14 8.01 9.87
C VAL A 89 -1.98 9.38 10.51
N ALA A 90 -3.05 9.99 11.04
CA ALA A 90 -2.95 11.26 11.74
C ALA A 90 -2.14 11.19 13.05
N ALA A 91 -2.06 10.02 13.68
CA ALA A 91 -1.34 9.79 14.93
C ALA A 91 0.11 9.35 14.76
N MET A 92 0.58 9.11 13.54
CA MET A 92 1.96 8.72 13.26
C MET A 92 2.93 9.89 13.47
N GLU A 93 4.20 9.56 13.77
CA GLU A 93 5.24 10.58 13.90
C GLU A 93 5.81 10.95 12.52
N ALA A 94 6.30 12.19 12.40
CA ALA A 94 6.95 12.64 11.18
C ALA A 94 8.20 11.79 10.92
N THR A 95 8.26 11.14 9.76
CA THR A 95 9.43 10.35 9.35
C THR A 95 10.24 11.10 8.27
N PRO A 96 11.57 10.93 8.21
CA PRO A 96 12.41 11.47 7.14
C PRO A 96 12.01 10.96 5.74
N SER A 97 11.33 9.82 5.68
CA SER A 97 10.81 9.16 4.47
C SER A 97 9.54 9.78 3.90
N GLY A 98 9.05 10.90 4.47
CA GLY A 98 8.13 11.80 3.79
C GLY A 98 6.74 11.85 4.41
N TRP A 99 6.57 12.78 5.34
CA TRP A 99 5.26 13.39 5.68
C TRP A 99 5.04 14.70 4.91
N GLU A 100 6.13 15.34 4.51
CA GLU A 100 6.12 16.64 3.88
C GLU A 100 6.31 16.47 2.37
N LYS A 101 5.23 16.18 1.65
CA LYS A 101 5.17 16.72 0.29
C LYS A 101 5.11 18.23 0.47
N THR A 102 6.25 18.89 0.26
CA THR A 102 6.30 20.35 0.31
C THR A 102 5.36 20.91 -0.77
N ASN A 103 4.82 22.11 -0.57
CA ASN A 103 3.95 22.76 -1.58
C ASN A 103 4.56 22.78 -3.00
N ALA A 104 5.89 22.64 -3.13
CA ALA A 104 6.58 22.50 -4.40
C ALA A 104 6.24 21.23 -5.19
N ASP A 105 5.77 20.16 -4.52
CA ASP A 105 5.31 18.91 -5.15
C ASP A 105 3.88 19.01 -5.69
N PHE A 106 3.15 20.09 -5.38
CA PHE A 106 1.81 20.41 -5.88
C PHE A 106 1.84 21.50 -6.96
N LYS A 107 2.78 21.41 -7.91
CA LYS A 107 2.71 22.27 -9.12
C LYS A 107 1.46 21.91 -9.93
N LEU A 108 0.39 22.67 -9.70
CA LEU A 108 -0.68 22.97 -10.66
C LEU A 108 -0.17 24.00 -11.67
#